data_AF-A0AAD5WV24-F1
#
_entry.id   AF-A0AAD5WV24-F1
#
_cell.length_a   1.000
_cell.length_b   1.000
_cell.length_c   1.000
_cell.angle_alpha   90.00
_cell.angle_beta   90.00
_cell.angle_gamma   90.00
#
_symmetry.space_group_name_H-M   'P 1'
#
loop_
_entity.id
_entity.type
_entity.pdbx_description
1 polymer ?
#
loop_
_entity_poly.entity_id
_entity_poly.type
_entity_poly.pdbx_seq_one_letter_code
_entity_poly.pdbx_strand_id
1 'polypeptide(L)'
;MSSIRDKAQEVLKEDFDKAKVVVSDTATSRSYIYPIKGMFYFVSHPNIWKPIVKQILPMVGVSIGVVTAMFTFTYIPQFSVLVFVNGPLAVFTTVLLVLSESSTIINMVARNWILKDAILDTFDGVLLAKNAEELVAEGREVKSGADPMKKLGKLLKSPFEKFSPKALIRYILYLPLNFIPVVGTVIFVALQGRNRGGMIHGRYFQLKRWSASQRQDYLNEHKGPYTAFGLVATLLEMVPFVSIFFSFTNTTGAALWAVDLEQKSTLKGPNSVPDLEETGKKVD
;
A
#
# COMPACT_ATOMS: atom_id res chain seq x y z
N MET A 1 42.41 -11.44 8.73
CA MET A 1 41.35 -10.63 9.40
C MET A 1 41.15 -9.24 8.77
N SER A 2 42.14 -8.63 8.07
CA SER A 2 41.99 -7.35 7.36
C SER A 2 40.99 -7.38 6.19
N SER A 3 41.04 -8.41 5.34
CA SER A 3 40.18 -8.53 4.14
C SER A 3 38.66 -8.51 4.42
N ILE A 4 38.21 -8.96 5.59
CA ILE A 4 36.78 -8.95 5.95
C ILE A 4 36.32 -7.55 6.35
N ARG A 5 37.19 -6.79 7.03
CA ARG A 5 36.92 -5.41 7.43
C ARG A 5 36.88 -4.48 6.21
N ASP A 6 37.81 -4.69 5.26
CA ASP A 6 37.87 -3.90 4.03
C ASP A 6 36.64 -4.16 3.15
N LYS A 7 36.25 -5.44 2.98
CA LYS A 7 35.00 -5.81 2.29
C LYS A 7 33.76 -5.26 2.98
N ALA A 8 33.72 -5.29 4.32
CA ALA A 8 32.60 -4.71 5.07
C ALA A 8 32.54 -3.19 4.90
N GLN A 9 33.66 -2.48 4.88
CA GLN A 9 33.72 -1.05 4.63
C GLN A 9 33.36 -0.68 3.18
N GLU A 10 33.75 -1.51 2.21
CA GLU A 10 33.39 -1.36 0.81
C GLU A 10 31.88 -1.53 0.60
N VAL A 11 31.27 -2.58 1.17
CA VAL A 11 29.82 -2.80 1.14
C VAL A 11 29.08 -1.67 1.85
N LEU A 12 29.55 -1.22 3.02
CA LEU A 12 28.95 -0.09 3.74
C LEU A 12 29.03 1.21 2.93
N LYS A 13 30.13 1.44 2.22
CA LYS A 13 30.32 2.63 1.38
C LYS A 13 29.46 2.57 0.14
N GLU A 14 29.36 1.41 -0.51
CA GLU A 14 28.47 1.18 -1.64
C GLU A 14 26.99 1.34 -1.25
N ASP A 15 26.59 0.81 -0.09
CA ASP A 15 25.24 0.98 0.45
C ASP A 15 24.96 2.43 0.86
N PHE A 16 25.95 3.15 1.40
CA PHE A 16 25.82 4.56 1.74
C PHE A 16 25.71 5.44 0.49
N ASP A 17 26.52 5.19 -0.54
CA ASP A 17 26.46 5.92 -1.80
C ASP A 17 25.14 5.64 -2.54
N LYS A 18 24.67 4.38 -2.55
CA LYS A 18 23.33 4.03 -3.03
C LYS A 18 22.23 4.72 -2.24
N ALA A 19 22.33 4.76 -0.90
CA ALA A 19 21.36 5.43 -0.05
C ALA A 19 21.35 6.94 -0.29
N LYS A 20 22.52 7.57 -0.48
CA LYS A 20 22.66 9.00 -0.77
C LYS A 20 22.04 9.37 -2.11
N VAL A 21 22.26 8.57 -3.15
CA VAL A 21 21.63 8.74 -4.47
C VAL A 21 20.11 8.60 -4.37
N VAL A 22 19.62 7.59 -3.64
CA VAL A 22 18.17 7.42 -3.41
C VAL A 22 17.57 8.60 -2.65
N VAL A 23 18.27 9.16 -1.66
CA VAL A 23 17.84 10.33 -0.89
C VAL A 23 17.84 11.61 -1.73
N SER A 24 18.86 11.84 -2.57
CA SER A 24 18.89 13.01 -3.46
C SER A 24 17.82 12.92 -4.54
N ASP A 25 17.61 11.75 -5.14
CA ASP A 25 16.58 11.50 -6.17
C ASP A 25 15.15 11.55 -5.59
N THR A 26 15.00 11.15 -4.32
CA THR A 26 13.77 11.32 -3.51
C THR A 26 13.40 12.80 -3.36
N ALA A 27 14.36 13.68 -3.11
CA ALA A 27 14.10 15.12 -2.94
C ALA A 27 13.71 15.80 -4.27
N THR A 28 14.32 15.39 -5.38
CA THR A 28 14.10 15.98 -6.71
C THR A 28 12.75 15.59 -7.32
N SER A 29 12.31 14.35 -7.14
CA SER A 29 11.09 13.83 -7.81
C SER A 29 9.76 14.36 -7.25
N ARG A 30 9.75 14.99 -6.06
CA ARG A 30 8.55 15.48 -5.35
C ARG A 30 7.42 14.44 -5.16
N SER A 31 7.73 13.17 -5.36
CA SER A 31 6.79 12.05 -5.32
C SER A 31 6.21 11.80 -3.92
N TYR A 32 6.96 12.17 -2.87
CA TYR A 32 6.51 12.17 -1.47
C TYR A 32 5.29 13.07 -1.20
N ILE A 33 4.97 13.99 -2.11
CA ILE A 33 3.81 14.90 -1.98
C ILE A 33 2.51 14.19 -2.39
N TYR A 34 2.55 13.17 -3.24
CA TYR A 34 1.34 12.52 -3.76
C TYR A 34 0.50 11.80 -2.71
N PRO A 35 1.05 11.10 -1.69
CA PRO A 35 0.23 10.57 -0.59
C PRO A 35 -0.60 11.66 0.11
N ILE A 36 -0.02 12.84 0.30
CA ILE A 36 -0.69 13.99 0.90
C ILE A 36 -1.74 14.60 -0.04
N LYS A 37 -1.39 14.83 -1.32
CA LYS A 37 -2.36 15.25 -2.35
C LYS A 37 -3.53 14.27 -2.46
N GLY A 38 -3.24 12.97 -2.39
CA GLY A 38 -4.23 11.91 -2.40
C GLY A 38 -5.21 12.00 -1.24
N MET A 39 -4.73 12.32 -0.04
CA MET A 39 -5.58 12.57 1.13
C MET A 39 -6.52 13.76 0.91
N PHE A 40 -6.00 14.92 0.51
CA PHE A 40 -6.83 16.10 0.26
C PHE A 40 -7.83 15.87 -0.87
N TYR A 41 -7.38 15.25 -1.96
CA TYR A 41 -8.24 14.94 -3.10
C TYR A 41 -9.35 13.97 -2.72
N PHE A 42 -9.02 12.89 -2.00
CA PHE A 42 -10.00 11.91 -1.52
C PHE A 42 -11.05 12.58 -0.64
N VAL A 43 -10.64 13.40 0.34
CA VAL A 43 -11.58 14.11 1.22
C VAL A 43 -12.48 15.09 0.46
N SER A 44 -11.93 15.78 -0.55
CA SER A 44 -12.65 16.80 -1.31
C SER A 44 -13.58 16.23 -2.40
N HIS A 45 -13.49 14.94 -2.72
CA HIS A 45 -14.27 14.30 -3.79
C HIS A 45 -15.12 13.12 -3.27
N PRO A 46 -16.31 13.39 -2.70
CA PRO A 46 -17.17 12.38 -2.09
C PRO A 46 -17.58 11.24 -3.04
N ASN A 47 -17.60 11.51 -4.35
CA ASN A 47 -17.90 10.49 -5.36
C ASN A 47 -16.96 9.28 -5.26
N ILE A 48 -15.71 9.51 -4.85
CA ILE A 48 -14.65 8.49 -4.77
C ILE A 48 -14.81 7.60 -3.53
N TRP A 49 -15.69 7.94 -2.58
CA TRP A 49 -15.89 7.17 -1.35
C TRP A 49 -16.78 5.94 -1.53
N LYS A 50 -17.46 5.82 -2.67
CA LYS A 50 -18.38 4.70 -2.92
C LYS A 50 -17.74 3.31 -2.73
N PRO A 51 -16.50 3.05 -3.19
CA PRO A 51 -15.84 1.77 -2.97
C PRO A 51 -15.60 1.49 -1.48
N ILE A 52 -15.11 2.45 -0.69
CA ILE A 52 -14.86 2.23 0.75
C ILE A 52 -16.16 2.03 1.53
N VAL A 53 -17.20 2.82 1.24
CA VAL A 53 -18.50 2.73 1.94
C VAL A 53 -19.16 1.38 1.72
N LYS A 54 -19.09 0.83 0.49
CA LYS A 54 -19.61 -0.51 0.18
C LYS A 54 -18.95 -1.63 0.99
N GLN A 55 -17.71 -1.42 1.43
CA GLN A 55 -16.97 -2.43 2.20
C GLN A 55 -17.20 -2.35 3.71
N ILE A 56 -17.90 -1.34 4.22
CA ILE A 56 -18.18 -1.20 5.66
C ILE A 56 -18.90 -2.44 6.20
N LEU A 57 -19.99 -2.87 5.55
CA LEU A 57 -20.78 -4.00 6.03
C LEU A 57 -19.98 -5.33 6.02
N PRO A 58 -19.28 -5.71 4.92
CA PRO A 58 -18.36 -6.85 4.95
C PRO A 58 -17.27 -6.75 6.02
N MET A 59 -16.68 -5.57 6.22
CA MET A 59 -15.66 -5.37 7.26
C MET A 59 -16.21 -5.57 8.67
N VAL A 60 -17.42 -5.09 8.95
CA VAL A 60 -18.08 -5.30 10.25
C VAL A 60 -18.31 -6.80 10.47
N GLY A 61 -18.83 -7.52 9.46
CA GLY A 61 -19.05 -8.96 9.55
C GLY A 61 -17.77 -9.74 9.85
N VAL A 62 -16.68 -9.44 9.14
CA VAL A 62 -15.36 -10.07 9.40
C VAL A 62 -14.83 -9.70 10.76
N SER A 63 -14.98 -8.44 11.19
CA SER A 63 -14.51 -7.99 12.50
C SER A 63 -15.22 -8.73 13.64
N ILE A 64 -16.54 -8.85 13.58
CA ILE A 64 -17.33 -9.61 14.56
C ILE A 64 -16.88 -11.07 14.58
N GLY A 65 -16.77 -11.71 13.40
CA GLY A 65 -16.37 -13.11 13.31
C GLY A 65 -14.98 -13.38 13.89
N VAL A 66 -14.00 -12.56 13.52
CA VAL A 66 -12.61 -12.70 13.99
C VAL A 66 -12.51 -12.45 15.49
N VAL A 67 -13.08 -11.35 15.99
CA VAL A 67 -13.02 -11.02 17.43
C VAL A 67 -13.68 -12.12 18.25
N THR A 68 -14.85 -12.59 17.84
CA THR A 68 -15.56 -13.69 18.54
C THR A 68 -14.71 -14.95 18.59
N ALA A 69 -14.14 -15.37 17.45
CA ALA A 69 -13.27 -16.53 17.40
C ALA A 69 -12.02 -16.37 18.29
N MET A 70 -11.34 -15.23 18.20
CA MET A 70 -10.14 -14.95 19.00
C MET A 70 -10.45 -15.00 20.52
N PHE A 71 -11.50 -14.31 20.97
CA PHE A 71 -11.90 -14.39 22.38
C PHE A 71 -12.30 -15.80 22.82
N THR A 72 -12.90 -16.59 21.94
CA THR A 72 -13.32 -17.95 22.27
C THR A 72 -12.13 -18.90 22.41
N PHE A 73 -11.14 -18.80 21.52
CA PHE A 73 -10.05 -19.77 21.43
C PHE A 73 -8.75 -19.33 22.12
N THR A 74 -8.47 -18.03 22.22
CA THR A 74 -7.17 -17.54 22.70
C THR A 74 -7.24 -16.89 24.08
N TYR A 75 -8.39 -16.34 24.49
CA TYR A 75 -8.50 -15.59 25.75
C TYR A 75 -8.11 -16.43 26.97
N ILE A 76 -8.74 -17.61 27.16
CA ILE A 76 -8.48 -18.46 28.33
C ILE A 76 -7.02 -18.93 28.36
N PRO A 77 -6.44 -19.49 27.27
CA PRO A 77 -5.02 -19.85 27.25
C PRO A 77 -4.09 -18.66 27.55
N GLN A 78 -4.31 -17.50 26.92
CA GLN A 78 -3.45 -16.32 27.11
C GLN A 78 -3.56 -15.72 28.51
N PHE A 79 -4.79 -15.63 29.06
CA PHE A 79 -5.03 -15.21 30.44
C PHE A 79 -4.33 -16.13 31.43
N SER A 80 -4.42 -17.45 31.21
CA SER A 80 -3.80 -18.44 32.09
C SER A 80 -2.28 -18.27 32.17
N VAL A 81 -1.62 -17.81 31.12
CA VAL A 81 -0.18 -17.51 31.14
C VAL A 81 0.08 -16.13 31.75
N LEU A 82 -0.66 -15.10 31.32
CA LEU A 82 -0.44 -13.72 31.73
C LEU A 82 -0.76 -13.46 33.20
N VAL A 83 -1.66 -14.23 33.82
CA VAL A 83 -1.97 -14.10 35.26
C VAL A 83 -0.75 -14.37 36.15
N PHE A 84 0.18 -15.22 35.71
CA PHE A 84 1.42 -15.48 36.44
C PHE A 84 2.41 -14.31 36.40
N VAL A 85 2.36 -13.48 35.35
CA VAL A 85 3.28 -12.35 35.16
C VAL A 85 2.67 -11.04 35.66
N ASN A 86 1.40 -10.80 35.30
CA ASN A 86 0.70 -9.53 35.52
C ASN A 86 -0.29 -9.56 36.68
N GLY A 87 -0.51 -10.73 37.31
CA GLY A 87 -1.45 -10.88 38.42
C GLY A 87 -2.89 -10.51 38.02
N PRO A 88 -3.66 -9.84 38.90
CA PRO A 88 -5.05 -9.43 38.61
C PRO A 88 -5.21 -8.53 37.38
N LEU A 89 -4.18 -7.77 37.00
CA LEU A 89 -4.19 -6.92 35.81
C LEU A 89 -4.20 -7.74 34.50
N ALA A 90 -3.91 -9.04 34.58
CA ALA A 90 -3.91 -9.94 33.43
C ALA A 90 -5.25 -9.92 32.68
N VAL A 91 -6.37 -9.73 33.37
CA VAL A 91 -7.70 -9.63 32.73
C VAL A 91 -7.70 -8.54 31.66
N PHE A 92 -7.21 -7.34 31.99
CA PHE A 92 -7.17 -6.22 31.06
C PHE A 92 -6.08 -6.38 30.01
N THR A 93 -4.88 -6.84 30.40
CA THR A 93 -3.80 -7.02 29.43
C THR A 93 -4.11 -8.10 28.40
N THR A 94 -4.80 -9.18 28.79
CA THR A 94 -5.23 -10.22 27.86
C THR A 94 -6.30 -9.71 26.90
N VAL A 95 -7.28 -8.92 27.36
CA VAL A 95 -8.25 -8.27 26.46
C VAL A 95 -7.55 -7.42 25.41
N LEU A 96 -6.60 -6.57 25.83
CA LEU A 96 -5.85 -5.72 24.91
C LEU A 96 -5.02 -6.54 23.90
N LEU A 97 -4.39 -7.62 24.36
CA LEU A 97 -3.61 -8.51 23.50
C LEU A 97 -4.50 -9.20 22.44
N VAL A 98 -5.61 -9.80 22.88
CA VAL A 98 -6.59 -10.45 21.99
C VAL A 98 -7.12 -9.48 20.95
N LEU A 99 -7.44 -8.24 21.35
CA LEU A 99 -7.91 -7.19 20.42
C LEU A 99 -6.83 -6.77 19.42
N SER A 100 -5.57 -6.64 19.86
CA SER A 100 -4.44 -6.30 19.00
C SER A 100 -4.18 -7.39 17.93
N GLU A 101 -4.17 -8.66 18.36
CA GLU A 101 -4.01 -9.81 17.47
C GLU A 101 -5.21 -9.93 16.50
N SER A 102 -6.43 -9.74 17.00
CA SER A 102 -7.65 -9.68 16.19
C SER A 102 -7.57 -8.59 15.13
N SER A 103 -7.12 -7.39 15.50
CA SER A 103 -6.92 -6.27 14.56
C SER A 103 -5.94 -6.63 13.45
N THR A 104 -4.87 -7.37 13.77
CA THR A 104 -3.90 -7.82 12.76
C THR A 104 -4.54 -8.80 11.78
N ILE A 105 -5.32 -9.77 12.27
CA ILE A 105 -6.06 -10.71 11.42
C ILE A 105 -7.10 -9.97 10.56
N ILE A 106 -7.87 -9.07 11.15
CA ILE A 106 -8.88 -8.26 10.45
C ILE A 106 -8.22 -7.46 9.33
N ASN A 107 -7.13 -6.75 9.62
CA ASN A 107 -6.40 -5.98 8.61
C ASN A 107 -5.89 -6.87 7.47
N MET A 108 -5.37 -8.05 7.81
CA MET A 108 -4.91 -9.02 6.81
C MET A 108 -6.05 -9.50 5.92
N VAL A 109 -7.17 -9.93 6.50
CA VAL A 109 -8.34 -10.40 5.75
C VAL A 109 -8.96 -9.27 4.93
N ALA A 110 -9.14 -8.09 5.53
CA ALA A 110 -9.71 -6.93 4.85
C ALA A 110 -8.88 -6.55 3.63
N ARG A 111 -7.57 -6.35 3.78
CA ARG A 111 -6.70 -5.92 2.68
C ARG A 111 -6.55 -6.99 1.59
N ASN A 112 -6.57 -8.26 1.98
CA ASN A 112 -6.35 -9.35 1.02
C ASN A 112 -7.62 -9.85 0.33
N TRP A 113 -8.81 -9.66 0.90
CA TRP A 113 -10.06 -10.19 0.33
C TRP A 113 -11.10 -9.12 0.09
N ILE A 114 -11.39 -8.29 1.10
CA ILE A 114 -12.54 -7.37 1.06
C ILE A 114 -12.21 -6.11 0.24
N LEU A 115 -11.03 -5.53 0.48
CA LEU A 115 -10.67 -4.21 -0.01
C LEU A 115 -9.99 -4.23 -1.38
N LYS A 116 -9.59 -5.40 -1.90
CA LYS A 116 -8.84 -5.49 -3.17
C LYS A 116 -9.56 -4.81 -4.32
N ASP A 117 -10.81 -5.18 -4.56
CA ASP A 117 -11.60 -4.61 -5.64
C ASP A 117 -11.94 -3.15 -5.36
N ALA A 118 -12.21 -2.80 -4.10
CA ALA A 118 -12.50 -1.42 -3.72
C ALA A 118 -11.29 -0.48 -3.91
N ILE A 119 -10.08 -0.96 -3.63
CA ILE A 119 -8.82 -0.24 -3.87
C ILE A 119 -8.61 -0.07 -5.38
N LEU A 120 -8.84 -1.12 -6.19
CA LEU A 120 -8.77 -1.01 -7.64
C LEU A 120 -9.79 -0.02 -8.22
N ASP A 121 -11.04 -0.10 -7.78
CA ASP A 121 -12.11 0.81 -8.19
C ASP A 121 -11.78 2.26 -7.79
N THR A 122 -11.15 2.46 -6.64
CA THR A 122 -10.69 3.79 -6.21
C THR A 122 -9.61 4.33 -7.15
N PHE A 123 -8.62 3.50 -7.50
CA PHE A 123 -7.56 3.88 -8.43
C PHE A 123 -8.12 4.25 -9.81
N ASP A 124 -8.91 3.35 -10.40
CA ASP A 124 -9.49 3.55 -11.74
C ASP A 124 -10.48 4.73 -11.75
N GLY A 125 -11.27 4.90 -10.70
CA GLY A 125 -12.21 6.02 -10.61
C GLY A 125 -11.53 7.38 -10.49
N VAL A 126 -10.34 7.47 -9.88
CA VAL A 126 -9.52 8.69 -9.89
C VAL A 126 -8.98 8.96 -11.29
N LEU A 127 -8.51 7.93 -12.01
CA LEU A 127 -8.09 8.07 -13.41
C LEU A 127 -9.23 8.63 -14.29
N LEU A 128 -10.44 8.07 -14.14
CA LEU A 128 -11.63 8.57 -14.84
C LEU A 128 -12.01 9.99 -14.45
N ALA A 129 -11.88 10.36 -13.16
CA ALA A 129 -12.10 11.73 -12.70
C ALA A 129 -11.08 12.73 -13.27
N LYS A 130 -9.97 12.24 -13.80
CA LYS A 130 -8.90 13.02 -14.46
C LYS A 130 -8.85 12.82 -15.98
N ASN A 131 -9.94 12.32 -16.58
CA ASN A 131 -10.11 12.10 -18.01
C ASN A 131 -9.13 11.10 -18.64
N ALA A 132 -8.52 10.20 -17.85
CA ALA A 132 -7.65 9.14 -18.35
C ALA A 132 -8.47 7.89 -18.76
N GLU A 133 -9.51 8.08 -19.57
CA GLU A 133 -10.49 7.04 -19.91
C GLU A 133 -9.91 5.95 -20.81
N GLU A 134 -9.09 6.36 -21.79
CA GLU A 134 -8.40 5.45 -22.71
C GLU A 134 -7.51 4.47 -21.95
N LEU A 135 -6.76 4.97 -20.96
CA LEU A 135 -5.91 4.13 -20.12
C LEU A 135 -6.71 3.12 -19.29
N VAL A 136 -7.87 3.52 -18.74
CA VAL A 136 -8.73 2.63 -17.94
C VAL A 136 -9.41 1.57 -18.81
N ALA A 137 -9.79 1.92 -20.05
CA ALA A 137 -10.42 1.02 -21.02
C ALA A 137 -9.55 -0.21 -21.35
N GLU A 138 -8.23 -0.10 -21.19
CA GLU A 138 -7.29 -1.21 -21.37
C GLU A 138 -7.46 -2.35 -20.35
N GLY A 139 -7.99 -2.06 -19.15
CA GLY A 139 -8.10 -3.02 -18.07
C GLY A 139 -9.52 -3.35 -17.61
N ARG A 140 -10.52 -2.59 -18.06
CA ARG A 140 -11.94 -2.79 -17.71
C ARG A 140 -12.86 -2.09 -18.69
N GLU A 141 -14.12 -2.52 -18.71
CA GLU A 141 -15.17 -1.80 -19.44
C GLU A 141 -15.39 -0.40 -18.84
N VAL A 142 -15.49 0.61 -19.70
CA VAL A 142 -15.82 2.00 -19.33
C VAL A 142 -17.19 2.35 -19.91
N LYS A 143 -18.14 2.69 -19.05
CA LYS A 143 -19.51 3.09 -19.42
C LYS A 143 -19.60 4.61 -19.59
N SER A 144 -20.58 5.06 -20.37
CA SER A 144 -20.91 6.49 -20.50
C SER A 144 -21.60 7.02 -19.23
N GLY A 145 -21.26 8.24 -18.82
CA GLY A 145 -21.88 8.91 -17.67
C GLY A 145 -21.02 10.07 -17.13
N ALA A 146 -21.62 10.96 -16.34
CA ALA A 146 -20.91 12.11 -15.75
C ALA A 146 -20.16 11.77 -14.44
N ASP A 147 -20.55 10.69 -13.75
CA ASP A 147 -19.96 10.28 -12.47
C ASP A 147 -18.86 9.23 -12.68
N PRO A 148 -17.59 9.53 -12.36
CA PRO A 148 -16.46 8.64 -12.61
C PRO A 148 -16.64 7.24 -12.02
N MET A 149 -17.29 7.12 -10.86
CA MET A 149 -17.51 5.82 -10.22
C MET A 149 -18.65 5.02 -10.86
N LYS A 150 -19.60 5.68 -11.54
CA LYS A 150 -20.65 4.99 -12.30
C LYS A 150 -20.17 4.53 -13.68
N LYS A 151 -19.11 5.17 -14.21
CA LYS A 151 -18.44 4.77 -15.45
C LYS A 151 -17.67 3.45 -15.32
N LEU A 152 -17.33 3.02 -14.10
CA LEU A 152 -16.62 1.77 -13.86
C LEU A 152 -17.49 0.54 -14.21
N GLY A 153 -17.14 -0.16 -15.29
CA GLY A 153 -17.73 -1.43 -15.71
C GLY A 153 -16.99 -2.66 -15.17
N LYS A 154 -17.22 -3.83 -15.78
CA LYS A 154 -16.61 -5.09 -15.33
C LYS A 154 -15.09 -5.09 -15.59
N LEU A 155 -14.34 -5.66 -14.63
CA LEU A 155 -12.90 -5.87 -14.78
C LEU A 155 -12.64 -6.95 -15.84
N LEU A 156 -11.79 -6.64 -16.83
CA LEU A 156 -11.42 -7.60 -17.88
C LEU A 156 -10.28 -8.53 -17.42
N LYS A 157 -9.45 -8.07 -16.49
CA LYS A 157 -8.36 -8.85 -15.91
C LYS A 157 -8.15 -8.46 -14.45
N SER A 158 -8.44 -9.39 -13.51
CA SER A 158 -8.09 -9.18 -12.11
C SER A 158 -6.57 -9.29 -11.95
N PRO A 159 -5.87 -8.26 -11.45
CA PRO A 159 -4.43 -8.30 -11.22
C PRO A 159 -4.02 -9.20 -10.05
N PHE A 160 -4.99 -9.67 -9.26
CA PHE A 160 -4.71 -10.44 -8.06
C PHE A 160 -4.93 -11.92 -8.32
N GLU A 161 -3.91 -12.74 -8.05
CA GLU A 161 -4.09 -14.18 -7.97
C GLU A 161 -5.15 -14.51 -6.90
N LYS A 162 -6.04 -15.45 -7.21
CA LYS A 162 -7.01 -16.00 -6.27
C LYS A 162 -6.24 -16.62 -5.10
N PHE A 163 -6.39 -16.05 -3.92
CA PHE A 163 -5.54 -16.38 -2.79
C PHE A 163 -5.86 -17.76 -2.21
N SER A 164 -4.84 -18.46 -1.70
CA SER A 164 -4.97 -19.78 -1.07
C SER A 164 -5.28 -19.63 0.44
N PRO A 165 -6.33 -20.29 0.97
CA PRO A 165 -6.63 -20.35 2.41
C PRO A 165 -5.44 -20.80 3.28
N LYS A 166 -4.45 -21.47 2.68
CA LYS A 166 -3.21 -21.91 3.31
C LYS A 166 -2.43 -20.79 3.99
N ALA A 167 -2.45 -19.56 3.48
CA ALA A 167 -1.71 -18.46 4.10
C ALA A 167 -2.37 -17.92 5.38
N LEU A 168 -3.71 -17.96 5.47
CA LEU A 168 -4.42 -17.66 6.72
C LEU A 168 -4.17 -18.75 7.77
N ILE A 169 -4.26 -20.02 7.36
CA ILE A 169 -3.96 -21.17 8.23
C ILE A 169 -2.52 -21.09 8.74
N ARG A 170 -1.57 -20.82 7.84
CA ARG A 170 -0.15 -20.63 8.18
C ARG A 170 0.07 -19.46 9.14
N TYR A 171 -0.63 -18.35 8.95
CA TYR A 171 -0.56 -17.21 9.85
C TYR A 171 -1.07 -17.57 11.26
N ILE A 172 -2.21 -18.26 11.37
CA ILE A 172 -2.74 -18.75 12.66
C ILE A 172 -1.72 -19.69 13.34
N LEU A 173 -1.10 -20.60 12.58
CA LEU A 173 -0.07 -21.51 13.10
C LEU A 173 1.22 -20.80 13.54
N TYR A 174 1.62 -19.72 12.87
CA TYR A 174 2.82 -18.93 13.21
C TYR A 174 2.54 -17.72 14.09
N LEU A 175 1.29 -17.50 14.52
CA LEU A 175 0.92 -16.44 15.44
C LEU A 175 1.76 -16.48 16.72
N PRO A 176 2.04 -17.66 17.32
CA PRO A 176 2.95 -17.78 18.47
C PRO A 176 4.43 -17.49 18.16
N LEU A 177 4.82 -17.39 16.89
CA LEU A 177 6.21 -17.16 16.47
C LEU A 177 6.52 -15.66 16.26
N ASN A 178 5.51 -14.79 16.27
CA ASN A 178 5.68 -13.33 16.12
C ASN A 178 6.23 -12.62 17.36
N PHE A 179 6.57 -13.34 18.43
CA PHE A 179 7.18 -12.80 19.65
C PHE A 179 8.66 -12.40 19.51
N ILE A 180 9.16 -12.21 18.28
CA ILE A 180 10.49 -11.66 18.03
C ILE A 180 10.33 -10.17 17.66
N PRO A 181 10.34 -9.25 18.63
CA PRO A 181 10.56 -7.86 18.30
C PRO A 181 12.00 -7.71 17.80
N VAL A 182 12.18 -6.74 16.91
CA VAL A 182 13.43 -6.05 16.54
C VAL A 182 13.69 -6.14 15.04
N VAL A 183 12.86 -5.42 14.30
CA VAL A 183 13.40 -4.50 13.31
C VAL A 183 13.17 -3.12 13.91
N GLY A 184 14.23 -2.45 14.36
CA GLY A 184 14.12 -1.10 14.93
C GLY A 184 13.26 -0.23 14.02
N THR A 185 12.26 0.46 14.58
CA THR A 185 11.14 1.08 13.83
C THR A 185 11.56 1.81 12.56
N VAL A 186 12.71 2.47 12.57
CA VAL A 186 13.30 3.16 11.41
C VAL A 186 13.67 2.21 10.26
N ILE A 187 14.34 1.09 10.56
CA ILE A 187 14.71 0.07 9.58
C ILE A 187 13.44 -0.58 9.00
N PHE A 188 12.43 -0.80 9.85
CA PHE A 188 11.14 -1.34 9.43
C PHE A 188 10.44 -0.39 8.44
N VAL A 189 10.37 0.91 8.77
CA VAL A 189 9.81 1.94 7.87
C VAL A 189 10.58 1.97 6.55
N ALA A 190 11.91 1.92 6.59
CA ALA A 190 12.75 2.01 5.40
C ALA A 190 12.57 0.81 4.46
N LEU A 191 12.62 -0.41 5.00
CA LEU A 191 12.43 -1.64 4.23
C LEU A 191 11.01 -1.73 3.66
N GLN A 192 10.00 -1.42 4.48
CA GLN A 192 8.61 -1.42 4.04
C GLN A 192 8.34 -0.33 3.02
N GLY A 193 8.88 0.88 3.19
CA GLY A 193 8.72 1.98 2.26
C GLY A 193 9.23 1.65 0.87
N ARG A 194 10.43 1.06 0.77
CA ARG A 194 11.00 0.63 -0.52
C ARG A 194 10.14 -0.43 -1.21
N ASN A 195 9.74 -1.47 -0.47
CA ASN A 195 8.90 -2.55 -1.01
C ASN A 195 7.52 -2.03 -1.43
N ARG A 196 6.90 -1.20 -0.59
CA ARG A 196 5.59 -0.57 -0.84
C ARG A 196 5.65 0.30 -2.09
N GLY A 197 6.69 1.11 -2.21
CA GLY A 197 6.96 1.97 -3.37
C GLY A 197 6.82 1.23 -4.69
N GLY A 198 7.53 0.10 -4.85
CA GLY A 198 7.46 -0.69 -6.08
C GLY A 198 6.09 -1.30 -6.42
N MET A 199 5.14 -1.29 -5.48
CA MET A 199 3.80 -1.88 -5.65
C MET A 199 2.70 -0.86 -5.98
N ILE A 200 2.89 0.43 -5.68
CA ILE A 200 1.80 1.43 -5.73
C ILE A 200 1.20 1.61 -7.12
N HIS A 201 2.03 1.49 -8.17
CA HIS A 201 1.63 1.62 -9.57
C HIS A 201 1.39 0.27 -10.25
N GLY A 202 1.22 -0.81 -9.47
CA GLY A 202 0.91 -2.12 -10.02
C GLY A 202 -0.31 -2.09 -10.97
N ARG A 203 -1.36 -1.35 -10.61
CA ARG A 203 -2.54 -1.15 -11.49
C ARG A 203 -2.19 -0.29 -12.72
N TYR A 204 -1.45 0.79 -12.57
CA TYR A 204 -1.01 1.62 -13.70
C TYR A 204 -0.22 0.80 -14.74
N PHE A 205 0.79 0.04 -14.31
CA PHE A 205 1.58 -0.79 -15.21
C PHE A 205 0.75 -1.90 -15.87
N GLN A 206 -0.26 -2.43 -15.16
CA GLN A 206 -1.22 -3.37 -15.74
C GLN A 206 -2.04 -2.72 -16.85
N LEU A 207 -2.54 -1.49 -16.64
CA LEU A 207 -3.29 -0.73 -17.65
C LEU A 207 -2.42 -0.40 -18.86
N LYS A 208 -1.13 -0.11 -18.66
CA LYS A 208 -0.14 0.05 -19.74
C LYS A 208 0.27 -1.26 -20.41
N ARG A 209 -0.27 -2.42 -19.97
CA ARG A 209 0.08 -3.76 -20.44
C ARG A 209 1.57 -4.10 -20.37
N TRP A 210 2.29 -3.53 -19.40
CA TRP A 210 3.71 -3.79 -19.24
C TRP A 210 3.97 -5.23 -18.77
N SER A 211 5.01 -5.83 -19.33
CA SER A 211 5.54 -7.11 -18.85
C SER A 211 6.25 -6.95 -17.49
N ALA A 212 6.46 -8.06 -16.80
CA ALA A 212 7.19 -8.06 -15.53
C ALA A 212 8.62 -7.48 -15.66
N SER A 213 9.30 -7.74 -16.79
CA SER A 213 10.63 -7.17 -17.07
C SER A 213 10.56 -5.65 -17.22
N GLN A 214 9.67 -5.14 -18.08
CA GLN A 214 9.51 -3.70 -18.30
C GLN A 214 9.19 -2.94 -17.01
N ARG A 215 8.31 -3.51 -16.18
CA ARG A 215 8.01 -2.95 -14.86
C ARG A 215 9.26 -2.91 -13.98
N GLN A 216 10.02 -4.00 -13.94
CA GLN A 216 11.20 -4.10 -13.09
C GLN A 216 12.29 -3.12 -13.54
N ASP A 217 12.50 -2.98 -14.84
CA ASP A 217 13.47 -2.05 -15.43
C ASP A 217 13.08 -0.60 -15.11
N TYR A 218 11.81 -0.23 -15.32
CA TYR A 218 11.30 1.09 -14.99
C TYR A 218 11.42 1.43 -13.50
N LEU A 219 11.03 0.49 -12.62
CA LEU A 219 11.16 0.68 -11.17
C LEU A 219 12.63 0.76 -10.74
N ASN A 220 13.54 0.11 -11.46
CA ASN A 220 14.97 0.15 -11.17
C ASN A 220 15.60 1.50 -11.52
N GLU A 221 15.12 2.12 -12.59
CA GLU A 221 15.52 3.47 -13.02
C GLU A 221 14.93 4.55 -12.11
N HIS A 222 13.73 4.35 -11.57
CA HIS A 222 12.99 5.35 -10.79
C HIS A 222 12.92 5.05 -9.28
N LYS A 223 13.94 4.38 -8.72
CA LYS A 223 13.92 3.88 -7.32
C LYS A 223 13.67 4.99 -6.29
N GLY A 224 14.29 6.16 -6.44
CA GLY A 224 14.15 7.29 -5.53
C GLY A 224 12.69 7.70 -5.34
N PRO A 225 11.98 8.11 -6.40
CA PRO A 225 10.59 8.52 -6.34
C PRO A 225 9.64 7.48 -5.74
N TYR A 226 9.76 6.22 -6.15
CA TYR A 226 8.91 5.16 -5.60
C TYR A 226 9.21 4.92 -4.11
N THR A 227 10.48 4.99 -3.70
CA THR A 227 10.86 4.88 -2.30
C THR A 227 10.31 6.05 -1.48
N ALA A 228 10.43 7.28 -1.98
CA ALA A 228 9.92 8.49 -1.35
C ALA A 228 8.41 8.44 -1.11
N PHE A 229 7.64 8.08 -2.14
CA PHE A 229 6.20 7.85 -2.02
C PHE A 229 5.93 6.77 -0.98
N GLY A 230 6.61 5.62 -1.11
CA GLY A 230 6.41 4.45 -0.27
C GLY A 230 6.68 4.74 1.22
N LEU A 231 7.68 5.56 1.52
CA LEU A 231 8.00 5.99 2.89
C LEU A 231 6.85 6.81 3.50
N VAL A 232 6.39 7.88 2.83
CA VAL A 232 5.30 8.71 3.34
C VAL A 232 4.00 7.92 3.44
N ALA A 233 3.68 7.11 2.42
CA ALA A 233 2.52 6.23 2.43
C ALA A 233 2.55 5.24 3.61
N THR A 234 3.72 4.66 3.89
CA THR A 234 3.92 3.75 5.03
C THR A 234 3.75 4.47 6.36
N LEU A 235 4.30 5.67 6.51
CA LEU A 235 4.14 6.49 7.71
C LEU A 235 2.68 6.83 8.00
N LEU A 236 1.89 7.17 6.97
CA LEU A 236 0.45 7.39 7.12
C LEU A 236 -0.27 6.12 7.56
N GLU A 237 0.03 4.98 6.94
CA GLU A 237 -0.62 3.69 7.27
C GLU A 237 -0.18 3.10 8.62
N MET A 238 0.86 3.64 9.27
CA MET A 238 1.26 3.23 10.62
C MET A 238 0.28 3.63 11.71
N VAL A 239 -0.58 4.62 11.44
CA VAL A 239 -1.59 5.04 12.43
C VAL A 239 -2.66 3.95 12.54
N PRO A 240 -2.79 3.29 13.71
CA PRO A 240 -3.76 2.20 13.89
C PRO A 240 -5.19 2.72 13.72
N PHE A 241 -6.12 1.82 13.39
CA PHE A 241 -7.55 2.08 13.15
C PHE A 241 -7.88 2.93 11.90
N VAL A 242 -7.04 3.89 11.54
CA VAL A 242 -7.19 4.72 10.32
C VAL A 242 -6.34 4.22 9.14
N SER A 243 -5.55 3.16 9.33
CA SER A 243 -4.68 2.60 8.28
C SER A 243 -5.45 2.16 7.03
N ILE A 244 -6.70 1.70 7.17
CA ILE A 244 -7.57 1.36 6.03
C ILE A 244 -7.91 2.62 5.25
N PHE A 245 -8.33 3.69 5.93
CA PHE A 245 -8.59 4.98 5.30
C PHE A 245 -7.34 5.48 4.55
N PHE A 246 -6.17 5.43 5.18
CA PHE A 246 -4.92 5.83 4.52
C PHE A 246 -4.53 4.94 3.34
N SER A 247 -4.93 3.66 3.32
CA SER A 247 -4.77 2.84 2.12
C SER A 247 -5.54 3.42 0.93
N PHE A 248 -6.77 3.91 1.13
CA PHE A 248 -7.56 4.54 0.06
C PHE A 248 -6.99 5.90 -0.36
N THR A 249 -6.53 6.72 0.58
CA THR A 249 -5.91 8.02 0.26
C THR A 249 -4.57 7.83 -0.46
N ASN A 250 -3.76 6.85 -0.06
CA ASN A 250 -2.50 6.50 -0.73
C ASN A 250 -2.78 5.98 -2.14
N THR A 251 -3.79 5.13 -2.33
CA THR A 251 -4.21 4.69 -3.67
C THR A 251 -4.65 5.85 -4.54
N THR A 252 -5.38 6.81 -3.97
CA THR A 252 -5.77 8.05 -4.66
C THR A 252 -4.54 8.87 -5.06
N GLY A 253 -3.57 9.01 -4.16
CA GLY A 253 -2.30 9.68 -4.44
C GLY A 253 -1.50 9.00 -5.55
N ALA A 254 -1.44 7.67 -5.55
CA ALA A 254 -0.82 6.88 -6.61
C ALA A 254 -1.54 7.08 -7.96
N ALA A 255 -2.87 7.11 -7.98
CA ALA A 255 -3.62 7.38 -9.21
C ALA A 255 -3.38 8.80 -9.74
N LEU A 256 -3.33 9.81 -8.87
CA LEU A 256 -2.96 11.17 -9.26
C LEU A 256 -1.53 11.23 -9.83
N TRP A 257 -0.59 10.49 -9.23
CA TRP A 257 0.77 10.41 -9.76
C TRP A 257 0.79 9.73 -11.14
N ALA A 258 0.05 8.63 -11.32
CA ALA A 258 -0.07 7.96 -12.61
C ALA A 258 -0.66 8.87 -13.70
N VAL A 259 -1.63 9.73 -13.37
CA VAL A 259 -2.16 10.75 -14.29
C VAL A 259 -1.07 11.73 -14.71
N ASP A 260 -0.30 12.25 -13.76
CA ASP A 260 0.76 13.21 -14.03
C ASP A 260 1.89 12.58 -14.88
N LEU A 261 2.17 11.28 -14.69
CA LEU A 261 3.09 10.51 -15.53
C LEU A 261 2.56 10.36 -16.96
N GLU A 262 1.29 9.97 -17.11
CA GLU A 262 0.69 9.74 -18.42
C GLU A 262 0.63 11.02 -19.25
N GLN A 263 0.22 12.15 -18.63
CA GLN A 263 0.18 13.45 -19.29
C GLN A 263 1.55 13.88 -19.81
N LYS A 264 2.63 13.59 -19.06
CA LYS A 264 4.00 13.88 -19.51
C LYS A 264 4.44 12.99 -20.65
N SER A 265 4.10 11.70 -20.63
CA SER A 265 4.38 10.79 -21.75
C SER A 265 3.68 11.22 -23.03
N THR A 266 2.41 11.64 -22.96
CA THR A 266 1.69 12.15 -24.14
C THR A 266 2.40 13.36 -24.76
N LEU A 267 2.98 14.25 -23.93
CA LEU A 267 3.75 15.41 -24.40
C LEU A 267 5.09 15.03 -25.05
N LYS A 268 5.73 13.94 -24.61
CA LYS A 268 6.99 13.42 -25.18
C LYS A 268 6.78 12.44 -26.36
N GLY A 269 5.53 12.07 -26.67
CA GLY A 269 5.13 11.18 -27.77
C GLY A 269 4.67 9.78 -27.30
N PRO A 270 3.81 9.08 -28.07
CA PRO A 270 3.04 7.90 -27.61
C PRO A 270 3.86 6.67 -27.18
N ASN A 271 5.15 6.60 -27.53
CA ASN A 271 6.06 5.50 -27.16
C ASN A 271 7.14 5.91 -26.13
N SER A 272 7.04 7.11 -25.56
CA SER A 272 8.03 7.62 -24.62
C SER A 272 7.82 7.06 -23.21
N VAL A 273 8.92 6.67 -22.56
CA VAL A 273 8.93 6.26 -21.15
C VAL A 273 8.59 7.48 -20.28
N PRO A 274 7.65 7.39 -19.33
CA PRO A 274 7.31 8.51 -18.45
C PRO A 274 8.51 8.90 -17.58
N ASP A 275 9.05 10.09 -17.81
CA ASP A 275 10.24 10.61 -17.15
C ASP A 275 9.90 11.77 -16.18
N LEU A 276 10.65 11.87 -15.08
CA LEU A 276 10.36 12.69 -13.91
C LEU A 276 11.07 14.04 -13.86
N GLU A 277 12.07 14.30 -14.72
CA GLU A 277 13.07 15.36 -14.51
C GLU A 277 12.57 16.83 -14.53
N GLU A 278 11.38 17.16 -15.01
CA GLU A 278 10.97 18.57 -15.18
C GLU A 278 9.75 19.03 -14.34
N THR A 279 9.80 18.94 -13.00
CA THR A 279 8.75 19.51 -12.13
C THR A 279 8.98 20.97 -11.70
N GLY A 280 9.89 21.69 -12.38
CA GLY A 280 10.36 23.01 -11.94
C GLY A 280 9.99 24.24 -12.77
N LYS A 281 9.35 24.12 -13.94
CA LYS A 281 9.25 25.25 -14.89
C LYS A 281 7.87 25.89 -15.10
N LYS A 282 6.80 25.41 -14.45
CA LYS A 282 5.47 26.05 -14.59
C LYS A 282 4.75 26.11 -13.24
N VAL A 283 5.18 27.05 -12.42
CA VAL A 283 4.33 27.72 -11.43
C VAL A 283 4.70 29.20 -11.50
N ASP A 284 4.14 29.86 -12.51
CA ASP A 284 3.85 31.30 -12.51
C ASP A 284 2.35 31.42 -12.84
#